data_AF-A0A943WUC0-F1
#
_entry.id   AF-A0A943WUC0-F1
#
_cell.length_a   1.000
_cell.length_b   1.000
_cell.length_c   1.000
_cell.angle_alpha   90.00
_cell.angle_beta   90.00
_cell.angle_gamma   90.00
#
_symmetry.space_group_name_H-M   'P 1'
#
loop_
_entity.id
_entity.type
_entity.pdbx_description
1 polymer ?
#
loop_
_entity_poly.entity_id
_entity_poly.type
_entity_poly.pdbx_seq_one_letter_code
_entity_poly.pdbx_strand_id
1 'polypeptide(L)'
;MDENEVRVMIAYKKEGKKSADRFAEIYKKLFKVEYAEDIMRFEEALKEAERSDMTHMLYFTDDVNLILSSLADELGGYSLEITVDDLQKVLSQNAHDML
;
A
#
# COMPACT_ATOMS: atom_id res chain seq x y z
N MET A 1 -3.02 16.82 12.91
CA MET A 1 -2.46 15.77 12.03
C MET A 1 -1.59 16.49 11.03
N ASP A 2 -0.38 15.99 10.77
CA ASP A 2 0.45 16.54 9.71
C ASP A 2 -0.18 16.15 8.38
N GLU A 3 -0.56 17.12 7.55
CA GLU A 3 -1.17 16.88 6.22
C GLU A 3 -0.23 16.08 5.29
N ASN A 4 1.05 15.98 5.65
CA ASN A 4 2.09 15.29 4.87
C ASN A 4 2.46 13.90 5.42
N GLU A 5 1.80 13.40 6.47
CA GLU A 5 2.13 12.09 7.03
C GLU A 5 1.64 10.95 6.11
N VAL A 6 2.56 10.12 5.63
CA VAL A 6 2.23 8.95 4.81
C VAL A 6 1.67 7.84 5.71
N ARG A 7 0.41 7.49 5.46
CA ARG A 7 -0.35 6.42 6.13
C ARG A 7 -0.79 5.40 5.09
N VAL A 8 -0.42 4.13 5.28
CA VAL A 8 -0.53 3.09 4.25
C VAL A 8 -1.41 1.95 4.74
N MET A 9 -2.47 1.62 4.00
CA MET A 9 -3.16 0.35 4.15
C MET A 9 -2.49 -0.72 3.31
N ILE A 10 -2.22 -1.87 3.90
CA ILE A 10 -1.82 -3.07 3.16
C ILE A 10 -2.98 -4.06 3.22
N ALA A 11 -3.48 -4.40 2.04
CA ALA A 11 -4.57 -5.34 1.85
C ALA A 11 -4.16 -6.39 0.80
N TYR A 12 -4.78 -7.57 0.82
CA TYR A 12 -4.37 -8.65 -0.07
C TYR A 12 -5.51 -9.62 -0.39
N LYS A 13 -5.47 -10.18 -1.60
CA LYS A 13 -6.06 -11.49 -1.88
C LYS A 13 -5.17 -12.58 -1.32
N LYS A 14 -5.75 -13.73 -0.97
CA LYS A 14 -5.02 -14.88 -0.39
C LYS A 14 -3.72 -15.21 -1.13
N GLU A 15 -3.73 -15.13 -2.45
CA GLU A 15 -2.60 -15.38 -3.34
C GLU A 15 -1.45 -14.38 -3.20
N GLY A 16 -1.72 -13.15 -2.73
CA GLY A 16 -0.74 -12.08 -2.53
C GLY A 16 -0.26 -11.94 -1.09
N LYS A 17 -0.74 -12.78 -0.16
CA LYS A 17 -0.44 -12.68 1.28
C LYS A 17 1.06 -12.64 1.57
N LYS A 18 1.85 -13.49 0.89
CA LYS A 18 3.30 -13.58 1.15
C LYS A 18 4.01 -12.27 0.83
N SER A 19 3.67 -11.64 -0.30
CA SER A 19 4.19 -10.32 -0.65
C SER A 19 3.66 -9.23 0.30
N ALA A 20 2.38 -9.26 0.66
CA ALA A 20 1.79 -8.33 1.62
C ALA A 20 2.47 -8.39 3.00
N ASP A 21 2.67 -9.59 3.56
CA ASP A 21 3.37 -9.80 4.83
C ASP A 21 4.79 -9.22 4.78
N ARG A 22 5.53 -9.52 3.70
CA ARG A 22 6.90 -9.00 3.50
C ARG A 22 6.91 -7.47 3.48
N PHE A 23 6.00 -6.86 2.74
CA PHE A 23 5.94 -5.41 2.60
C PHE A 23 5.45 -4.72 3.86
N ALA A 24 4.55 -5.33 4.62
CA ALA A 24 4.12 -4.82 5.91
C ALA A 24 5.30 -4.69 6.89
N GLU A 25 6.17 -5.69 6.96
CA GLU A 25 7.36 -5.64 7.83
C GLU A 25 8.38 -4.57 7.40
N ILE A 26 8.43 -4.22 6.12
CA ILE A 26 9.29 -3.14 5.62
C ILE A 26 8.64 -1.78 5.90
N TYR A 27 7.38 -1.61 5.51
CA TYR A 27 6.69 -0.33 5.56
C TYR A 27 6.40 0.14 6.99
N LYS A 28 6.13 -0.76 7.95
CA LYS A 28 5.90 -0.40 9.37
C LYS A 28 7.10 0.31 10.01
N LYS A 29 8.30 0.19 9.43
CA LYS A 29 9.51 0.88 9.89
C LYS A 29 9.64 2.31 9.36
N LEU A 30 8.87 2.64 8.33
CA LEU A 30 8.96 3.90 7.57
C LEU A 30 7.70 4.76 7.72
N PHE A 31 6.53 4.12 7.87
CA PHE A 31 5.22 4.75 7.80
C PHE A 31 4.25 4.18 8.85
N LYS A 32 3.14 4.89 9.09
CA LYS A 32 1.99 4.31 9.79
C LYS A 32 1.31 3.30 8.86
N VAL A 33 1.23 2.05 9.30
CA VAL A 33 0.66 0.96 8.49
C VAL A 33 -0.54 0.32 9.20
N GLU A 34 -1.63 0.17 8.46
CA GLU A 34 -2.74 -0.73 8.82
C GLU A 34 -2.75 -1.94 7.91
N TYR A 35 -3.02 -3.12 8.47
CA TYR A 35 -3.02 -4.38 7.75
C TYR A 35 -4.45 -4.94 7.73
N ALA A 36 -5.03 -5.02 6.54
CA ALA A 36 -6.38 -5.51 6.33
C ALA A 36 -6.35 -6.95 5.82
N GLU A 37 -6.71 -7.88 6.69
CA GLU A 37 -6.66 -9.31 6.40
C GLU A 37 -7.85 -9.77 5.55
N ASP A 38 -7.58 -10.67 4.60
CA ASP A 38 -8.56 -11.46 3.84
C ASP A 38 -9.63 -10.67 3.06
N ILE A 39 -9.33 -9.43 2.65
CA ILE A 39 -10.22 -8.66 1.75
C ILE A 39 -10.06 -9.15 0.30
N MET A 40 -11.08 -9.84 -0.22
CA MET A 40 -11.03 -10.43 -1.57
C MET A 40 -11.25 -9.43 -2.72
N ARG A 41 -11.77 -8.24 -2.44
CA ARG A 41 -12.15 -7.24 -3.44
C ARG A 41 -11.47 -5.91 -3.22
N PHE A 42 -10.93 -5.36 -4.30
CA PHE A 42 -10.23 -4.08 -4.29
C PHE A 42 -11.13 -2.94 -3.79
N GLU A 43 -12.39 -2.89 -4.22
CA GLU A 43 -13.33 -1.81 -3.83
C GLU A 43 -13.69 -1.86 -2.35
N GLU A 44 -13.67 -3.05 -1.73
CA GLU A 44 -13.89 -3.21 -0.29
C GLU A 44 -12.66 -2.73 0.48
N ALA A 45 -11.45 -3.07 0.00
CA ALA A 45 -10.20 -2.60 0.59
C ALA A 45 -10.05 -1.08 0.48
N LEU A 46 -10.40 -0.49 -0.67
CA LEU A 46 -10.32 0.94 -0.90
C LEU A 46 -11.24 1.72 0.05
N LYS A 47 -12.49 1.26 0.23
CA LYS A 47 -13.43 1.86 1.19
C LYS A 47 -12.94 1.78 2.63
N GLU A 48 -12.26 0.69 2.99
CA GLU A 48 -11.68 0.54 4.31
C GLU A 48 -10.50 1.51 4.51
N ALA A 49 -9.64 1.65 3.50
CA ALA A 49 -8.55 2.62 3.51
C ALA A 49 -9.05 4.07 3.67
N GLU A 50 -10.11 4.45 2.95
CA GLU A 50 -10.77 5.75 3.09
C GLU A 50 -11.33 5.96 4.50
N ARG A 51 -12.00 4.96 5.08
CA ARG A 51 -12.56 5.02 6.43
C ARG A 51 -11.51 5.10 7.53
N SER A 52 -10.37 4.45 7.31
CA SER A 52 -9.20 4.47 8.21
C SER A 52 -8.34 5.72 8.03
N ASP A 53 -8.73 6.69 7.20
CA ASP A 53 -7.97 7.93 6.96
C ASP A 53 -6.53 7.62 6.47
N MET A 54 -6.43 6.65 5.56
CA MET A 54 -5.18 6.26 4.92
C MET A 54 -4.90 7.15 3.71
N THR A 55 -3.64 7.48 3.50
CA THR A 55 -3.20 8.27 2.33
C THR A 55 -2.91 7.40 1.11
N HIS A 56 -2.53 6.14 1.35
CA HIS A 56 -2.15 5.18 0.32
C HIS A 56 -2.68 3.79 0.65
N MET A 57 -2.92 2.99 -0.37
CA MET A 57 -3.23 1.56 -0.24
C MET A 57 -2.35 0.74 -1.18
N LEU A 58 -1.82 -0.36 -0.66
CA LEU A 58 -1.18 -1.42 -1.43
C LEU A 58 -2.09 -2.65 -1.39
N TYR A 59 -2.74 -2.95 -2.51
CA TYR A 59 -3.62 -4.11 -2.64
C TYR A 59 -2.96 -5.21 -3.45
N PHE A 60 -2.40 -6.21 -2.77
CA PHE A 60 -1.69 -7.33 -3.39
C PHE A 60 -2.68 -8.34 -3.97
N THR A 61 -2.68 -8.50 -5.29
CA THR A 61 -3.57 -9.44 -5.98
C THR A 61 -2.98 -10.84 -6.06
N ASP A 62 -1.66 -10.93 -6.13
CA ASP A 62 -0.87 -12.17 -6.09
C ASP A 62 0.58 -11.85 -5.66
N ASP A 63 1.48 -12.83 -5.76
CA ASP A 63 2.89 -12.67 -5.37
C ASP A 63 3.70 -11.73 -6.28
N VAL A 64 3.17 -11.37 -7.46
CA VAL A 64 3.84 -10.59 -8.51
C VAL A 64 3.17 -9.24 -8.71
N ASN A 65 1.86 -9.13 -8.57
CA ASN A 65 1.07 -7.96 -8.94
C ASN A 65 0.39 -7.32 -7.73
N LEU A 66 0.28 -5.99 -7.76
CA LEU A 66 -0.53 -5.23 -6.82
C LEU A 66 -1.17 -4.02 -7.50
N ILE A 67 -2.19 -3.47 -6.83
CA ILE A 67 -2.73 -2.16 -7.15
C ILE A 67 -2.25 -1.18 -6.08
N LEU A 68 -1.53 -0.15 -6.49
CA LEU A 68 -1.18 0.99 -5.66
C LEU A 68 -2.25 2.07 -5.83
N SER A 69 -2.91 2.44 -4.74
CA SER A 69 -3.85 3.56 -4.72
C SER A 69 -3.31 4.71 -3.88
N SER A 70 -3.37 5.93 -4.42
CA SER A 70 -3.22 7.16 -3.63
C SER A 70 -4.61 7.69 -3.36
N LEU A 71 -4.91 7.99 -2.09
CA LEU A 71 -6.23 8.42 -1.61
C LEU A 71 -6.31 9.94 -1.38
N ALA A 72 -5.47 10.72 -2.07
CA ALA A 72 -5.32 12.17 -1.85
C ALA A 72 -6.68 12.92 -1.80
N ASP A 73 -6.85 13.73 -0.74
CA ASP A 73 -8.12 14.35 -0.34
C ASP A 73 -8.66 15.42 -1.31
N GLU A 74 -7.88 15.92 -2.28
CA GLU A 74 -8.29 17.11 -3.07
C GLU A 74 -8.18 17.00 -4.61
N LEU A 75 -7.38 16.09 -5.17
CA LEU A 75 -7.16 16.02 -6.63
C LEU A 75 -7.77 14.79 -7.30
N GLY A 76 -8.52 14.00 -6.55
CA GLY A 76 -9.01 12.70 -6.99
C GLY A 76 -7.89 11.68 -6.86
N GLY A 77 -8.04 10.75 -5.91
CA GLY A 77 -7.14 9.62 -5.78
C GLY A 77 -6.96 8.87 -7.10
N TYR A 78 -5.78 8.27 -7.29
CA TYR A 78 -5.49 7.46 -8.47
C TYR A 78 -5.18 6.02 -8.04
N SER A 79 -5.35 5.08 -8.98
CA SER A 79 -4.93 3.69 -8.79
C SER A 79 -4.11 3.22 -9.99
N LEU A 80 -3.01 2.53 -9.72
CA LEU A 80 -2.10 1.99 -10.72
C LEU A 80 -1.85 0.51 -10.45
N GLU A 81 -1.97 -0.30 -11.49
CA GLU A 81 -1.49 -1.68 -11.47
C GLU A 81 0.03 -1.68 -11.67
N ILE A 82 0.76 -2.24 -10.72
CA ILE A 82 2.22 -2.34 -10.76
C ILE A 82 2.67 -3.74 -10.29
N THR A 83 3.94 -4.05 -10.52
CA THR A 83 4.52 -5.28 -9.98
C THR A 83 5.15 -5.06 -8.60
N VAL A 84 5.23 -6.15 -7.84
CA VAL A 84 5.95 -6.23 -6.57
C VAL A 84 7.43 -5.87 -6.76
N ASP A 85 8.03 -6.20 -7.90
CA ASP A 85 9.41 -5.84 -8.21
C ASP A 85 9.57 -4.34 -8.48
N ASP A 86 8.60 -3.70 -9.14
CA ASP A 86 8.64 -2.25 -9.35
C ASP A 86 8.53 -1.52 -8.01
N LEU A 87 7.67 -1.98 -7.12
CA LEU A 87 7.56 -1.44 -5.76
C LEU A 87 8.87 -1.61 -4.96
N GLN A 88 9.56 -2.75 -5.09
CA GLN A 88 10.87 -2.97 -4.46
C GLN A 88 11.93 -2.00 -4.98
N LYS A 89 11.96 -1.72 -6.29
CA LYS A 89 12.93 -0.79 -6.89
C LYS A 89 12.76 0.62 -6.33
N VAL A 90 11.52 1.09 -6.23
CA VAL A 90 11.21 2.42 -5.66
C VAL A 90 11.69 2.52 -4.21
N LEU A 91 11.45 1.50 -3.39
CA LEU A 91 11.96 1.48 -2.02
C LEU A 91 13.50 1.52 -1.98
N SER A 92 14.16 0.75 -2.84
CA SER A 92 15.63 0.65 -2.83
C SER A 92 16.32 1.96 -3.26
N GLN A 93 15.71 2.71 -4.19
CA GLN A 93 16.20 4.01 -4.61
C GLN A 93 16.04 5.04 -3.49
N ASN A 94 14.86 5.12 -2.88
CA ASN A 94 14.61 6.05 -1.77
C ASN A 94 15.48 5.77 -0.53
N ALA A 95 15.83 4.49 -0.28
CA ALA A 95 16.74 4.13 0.81
C ALA A 95 18.19 4.58 0.56
N HIS A 96 18.60 4.76 -0.70
CA HIS A 96 19.93 5.25 -1.06
C HIS A 96 20.01 6.77 -0.97
N ASP A 97 18.91 7.47 -1.25
CA ASP A 97 18.83 8.94 -1.17
C ASP A 97 18.72 9.48 0.27
N MET A 98 18.46 8.62 1.26
CA MET A 98 18.43 8.97 2.69
C MET A 98 19.75 8.67 3.44
N LEU A 99 20.80 8.21 2.74
CA LEU A 99 22.16 7.99 3.27
C LEU A 99 23.12 9.10 2.81
#